data_AF-A0A3L7WJL3-F1
#
_entry.id   AF-A0A3L7WJL3-F1
#
_cell.length_a   1.000
_cell.length_b   1.000
_cell.length_c   1.000
_cell.angle_alpha   90.00
_cell.angle_beta   90.00
_cell.angle_gamma   90.00
#
_symmetry.space_group_name_H-M   'P 1'
#
loop_
_entity.id
_entity.type
_entity.pdbx_description
1 polymer ?
#
loop_
_entity_poly.entity_id
_entity_poly.type
_entity_poly.pdbx_seq_one_letter_code
_entity_poly.pdbx_strand_id
1 'polypeptide(L)'
;MSNRPEDNIRRSSNPSDLKITDMRIATVGWDHWTFSIIRIDTNQGISGWGEVRDLASAKYALMLKSRLLGENPCNIDRLFRKIKQFGHHGRQGGGVS
;
A
#
# COMPACT_ATOMS: atom_id res chain seq x y z
N MET A 1 25.12 19.26 6.12
CA MET A 1 23.89 18.57 5.67
C MET A 1 22.80 18.88 6.68
N SER A 2 21.60 19.28 6.24
CA SER A 2 20.48 19.50 7.16
C SER A 2 19.97 18.15 7.66
N ASN A 3 19.81 17.97 8.98
CA ASN A 3 19.20 16.77 9.54
C ASN A 3 17.76 16.67 9.03
N ARG A 4 17.41 15.53 8.45
CA ARG A 4 16.04 15.29 7.99
C ARG A 4 15.24 14.68 9.14
N PRO A 5 13.91 14.88 9.20
CA PRO A 5 13.09 14.31 10.26
C PRO A 5 13.29 12.80 10.47
N GLU A 6 13.53 12.05 9.39
CA GLU A 6 13.78 10.61 9.42
C GLU A 6 15.09 10.16 10.08
N ASP A 7 16.03 11.09 10.30
CA ASP A 7 17.32 10.82 10.95
C ASP A 7 17.19 10.79 12.49
N ASN A 8 16.08 11.31 13.04
CA ASN A 8 15.79 11.34 14.49
C ASN A 8 14.95 10.13 14.96
N ILE A 9 14.65 9.17 14.08
CA ILE A 9 13.81 8.00 14.40
C ILE A 9 14.71 6.78 14.65
N ARG A 10 14.56 6.16 15.83
CA ARG A 10 15.26 4.92 16.17
C ARG A 10 14.71 3.74 15.36
N ARG A 11 15.44 3.29 14.34
CA ARG A 11 15.04 2.16 13.46
C ARG A 11 15.35 0.77 14.01
N SER A 12 15.99 0.68 15.18
CA SER A 12 16.44 -0.60 15.75
C SER A 12 15.29 -1.56 16.12
N SER A 13 14.06 -1.07 16.18
CA SER A 13 12.86 -1.87 16.46
C SER A 13 12.16 -2.39 15.21
N ASN A 14 12.57 -1.98 14.00
CA ASN A 14 11.93 -2.46 12.79
C ASN A 14 12.26 -3.94 12.57
N PRO A 15 11.26 -4.84 12.45
CA PRO A 15 11.52 -6.24 12.18
C PRO A 15 12.15 -6.36 10.79
N SER A 16 13.43 -6.70 10.75
CA SER A 16 14.26 -6.70 9.54
C SER A 16 13.79 -7.71 8.49
N ASP A 17 13.17 -8.80 8.94
CA ASP A 17 12.64 -9.85 8.07
C ASP A 17 11.13 -9.70 7.76
N LEU A 18 10.44 -8.69 8.31
CA LEU A 18 9.03 -8.47 7.97
C LEU A 18 8.90 -8.08 6.50
N LYS A 19 8.12 -8.86 5.75
CA LYS A 19 7.96 -8.74 4.30
C LYS A 19 6.50 -8.92 3.93
N ILE A 20 6.05 -8.11 2.97
CA ILE A 20 4.76 -8.31 2.31
C ILE A 20 4.83 -9.60 1.49
N THR A 21 3.91 -10.54 1.76
CA THR A 21 3.84 -11.83 1.07
C THR A 21 2.69 -11.92 0.09
N ASP A 22 1.62 -11.16 0.32
CA ASP A 22 0.47 -11.15 -0.58
C ASP A 22 -0.25 -9.80 -0.56
N MET A 23 -0.99 -9.55 -1.63
CA MET A 23 -1.96 -8.47 -1.73
C MET A 23 -3.20 -9.00 -2.43
N ARG A 24 -4.34 -8.91 -1.75
CA ARG A 24 -5.65 -9.37 -2.24
C ARG A 24 -6.64 -8.23 -2.22
N ILE A 25 -7.65 -8.32 -3.08
CA ILE A 25 -8.72 -7.34 -3.14
C ILE A 25 -10.05 -8.06 -3.11
N ALA A 26 -10.97 -7.55 -2.30
CA ALA A 26 -12.38 -7.89 -2.34
C ALA A 26 -13.17 -6.62 -2.64
N THR A 27 -13.97 -6.64 -3.71
CA THR A 27 -14.89 -5.54 -4.00
C THR A 27 -16.24 -5.89 -3.42
N VAL A 28 -16.71 -5.05 -2.50
CA VAL A 28 -18.05 -5.12 -1.89
C VAL A 28 -18.85 -3.90 -2.31
N GLY A 29 -20.16 -3.94 -2.14
CA GLY A 29 -21.01 -2.84 -2.58
C GLY A 29 -22.46 -3.00 -2.17
N TRP A 30 -23.21 -1.91 -2.29
CA TRP A 30 -24.64 -1.82 -2.11
C TRP A 30 -25.19 -0.77 -3.10
N ASP A 31 -26.35 -1.04 -3.69
CA ASP A 31 -26.95 -0.26 -4.76
C ASP A 31 -25.94 0.08 -5.88
N HIS A 32 -25.60 1.36 -6.05
CA HIS A 32 -24.68 1.86 -7.07
C HIS A 32 -23.27 2.13 -6.52
N TRP A 33 -23.01 1.81 -5.26
CA TRP A 33 -21.71 2.00 -4.61
C TRP A 33 -20.87 0.74 -4.64
N THR A 34 -19.58 0.91 -4.96
CA THR A 34 -18.57 -0.15 -4.92
C THR A 34 -17.35 0.31 -4.14
N PHE A 35 -16.89 -0.53 -3.23
CA PHE A 35 -15.76 -0.31 -2.34
C PHE A 35 -14.77 -1.47 -2.55
N SER A 36 -13.60 -1.17 -3.12
CA SER A 36 -12.57 -2.18 -3.32
C SER A 36 -11.63 -2.18 -2.12
N ILE A 37 -11.75 -3.20 -1.28
CA ILE A 37 -10.97 -3.35 -0.06
C ILE A 37 -9.68 -4.11 -0.38
N ILE A 38 -8.54 -3.53 -0.04
CA ILE A 38 -7.21 -4.13 -0.17
C ILE A 38 -6.83 -4.78 1.16
N ARG A 39 -6.35 -6.03 1.10
CA ARG A 39 -5.62 -6.69 2.19
C ARG A 39 -4.18 -6.92 1.78
N ILE A 40 -3.24 -6.52 2.63
CA ILE A 40 -1.81 -6.79 2.51
C ILE A 40 -1.43 -7.77 3.61
N ASP A 41 -0.85 -8.91 3.23
CA ASP A 41 -0.41 -9.95 4.17
C ASP A 41 1.11 -9.94 4.30
N THR A 42 1.61 -10.39 5.45
CA THR A 42 3.05 -10.47 5.74
C THR A 42 3.47 -11.88 6.16
N ASN A 43 4.78 -12.14 6.10
CA ASN A 43 5.39 -13.39 6.55
C ASN A 43 5.35 -13.63 8.06
N GLN A 44 4.82 -12.70 8.85
CA GLN A 44 4.64 -12.83 10.30
C GLN A 44 3.17 -12.93 10.72
N GLY A 45 2.27 -13.20 9.76
CA GLY A 45 0.84 -13.39 10.05
C GLY A 45 0.08 -12.09 10.35
N ILE A 46 0.71 -10.93 10.14
CA ILE A 46 0.05 -9.62 10.26
C ILE A 46 -0.59 -9.25 8.92
N SER A 47 -1.81 -8.74 8.97
CA SER A 47 -2.53 -8.21 7.81
C SER A 47 -2.87 -6.74 7.99
N GLY A 48 -2.60 -5.92 6.98
CA GLY A 48 -3.05 -4.54 6.88
C GLY A 48 -4.24 -4.43 5.92
N TRP A 49 -5.19 -3.55 6.24
CA TRP A 49 -6.37 -3.30 5.42
C TRP A 49 -6.40 -1.83 4.97
N GLY A 50 -6.88 -1.61 3.75
CA GLY A 50 -7.11 -0.29 3.20
C GLY A 50 -8.17 -0.34 2.10
N GLU A 51 -8.52 0.82 1.56
CA GLU A 51 -9.51 0.93 0.50
C GLU A 51 -8.86 1.56 -0.74
N VAL A 52 -9.16 1.01 -1.92
CA VAL A 52 -8.98 1.75 -3.17
C VAL A 52 -9.96 2.92 -3.13
N ARG A 53 -9.56 4.07 -3.67
CA ARG A 53 -10.40 5.26 -3.74
C ARG A 53 -11.85 4.99 -4.19
N ASP A 54 -12.78 5.83 -3.75
CA ASP A 54 -14.21 5.80 -4.08
C ASP A 54 -14.49 5.47 -5.56
N LEU A 55 -15.22 4.37 -5.80
CA LEU A 55 -15.59 3.89 -7.13
C LEU A 55 -14.41 3.63 -8.10
N ALA A 56 -13.17 3.60 -7.60
CA ALA A 56 -12.02 3.25 -8.41
C ALA A 56 -11.94 1.73 -8.64
N SER A 57 -11.48 1.35 -9.84
CA SER A 57 -11.32 -0.06 -10.18
C SER A 57 -10.21 -0.71 -9.34
N ALA A 58 -10.48 -1.89 -8.81
CA ALA A 58 -9.50 -2.77 -8.17
C ALA A 58 -8.23 -3.00 -9.03
N LYS A 59 -8.35 -2.89 -10.36
CA LYS A 59 -7.24 -3.05 -11.30
C LYS A 59 -6.08 -2.08 -11.04
N TYR A 60 -6.39 -0.83 -10.66
CA TYR A 60 -5.35 0.17 -10.38
C TYR A 60 -4.47 -0.24 -9.20
N ALA A 61 -5.09 -0.77 -8.13
CA ALA A 61 -4.34 -1.31 -7.00
C ALA A 61 -3.62 -2.62 -7.35
N LEU A 62 -4.26 -3.56 -8.06
CA LEU A 62 -3.64 -4.83 -8.45
C LEU A 62 -2.38 -4.65 -9.31
N MET A 63 -2.33 -3.62 -10.16
CA MET A 63 -1.13 -3.27 -10.93
C MET A 63 0.10 -3.00 -10.04
N LEU A 64 -0.12 -2.51 -8.81
CA LEU A 64 0.94 -2.18 -7.86
C LEU A 64 1.47 -3.41 -7.10
N LYS A 65 0.78 -4.55 -7.14
CA LYS A 65 1.11 -5.76 -6.36
C LYS A 65 2.57 -6.17 -6.52
N SER A 66 3.01 -6.33 -7.77
CA SER A 66 4.38 -6.77 -8.10
C SER A 66 5.47 -5.82 -7.59
N ARG A 67 5.11 -4.57 -7.25
CA ARG A 67 6.04 -3.58 -6.70
C ARG A 67 6.09 -3.60 -5.18
N LEU A 68 5.14 -4.25 -4.51
CA LEU A 68 5.04 -4.31 -3.05
C LEU A 68 5.45 -5.67 -2.47
N LEU A 69 5.27 -6.77 -3.21
CA LEU A 69 5.67 -8.10 -2.72
C LEU A 69 7.17 -8.14 -2.39
N GLY A 70 7.50 -8.77 -1.26
CA GLY A 70 8.87 -8.91 -0.73
C GLY A 70 9.40 -7.66 -0.03
N GLU A 71 8.68 -6.54 -0.06
CA GLU A 71 9.11 -5.32 0.60
C GLU A 71 8.75 -5.30 2.09
N ASN A 72 9.54 -4.59 2.88
CA ASN A 72 9.24 -4.37 4.29
C ASN A 72 8.17 -3.26 4.44
N PRO A 73 6.98 -3.58 4.99
CA PRO A 73 5.84 -2.65 5.03
C PRO A 73 6.08 -1.43 5.94
N CYS A 74 7.06 -1.48 6.85
CA CYS A 74 7.40 -0.35 7.72
C CYS A 74 8.14 0.77 7.01
N ASN A 75 8.65 0.55 5.78
CA ASN A 75 9.34 1.56 4.98
C ASN A 75 8.37 2.41 4.15
N ILE A 76 7.36 3.00 4.81
CA ILE A 76 6.19 3.64 4.18
C ILE A 76 6.59 4.68 3.13
N ASP A 77 7.46 5.64 3.46
CA ASP A 77 7.87 6.71 2.53
C ASP A 77 8.53 6.16 1.26
N ARG A 78 9.40 5.15 1.42
CA ARG A 78 10.09 4.51 0.31
C ARG A 78 9.10 3.76 -0.58
N LEU A 79 8.18 3.02 0.02
CA LEU A 79 7.15 2.28 -0.72
C LEU A 79 6.19 3.21 -1.45
N PHE A 80 5.74 4.27 -0.78
CA PHE A 80 4.86 5.25 -1.40
C PHE A 80 5.54 5.95 -2.57
N ARG A 81 6.80 6.41 -2.43
CA ARG A 81 7.57 6.99 -3.55
C ARG A 81 7.75 6.00 -4.70
N LYS A 82 7.99 4.71 -4.41
CA LYS A 82 8.11 3.65 -5.43
C LYS A 82 6.84 3.53 -6.26
N ILE A 83 5.66 3.59 -5.64
CA ILE A 83 4.38 3.44 -6.33
C ILE A 83 3.80 4.75 -6.87
N LYS A 84 4.23 5.91 -6.35
CA LYS A 84 3.71 7.24 -6.72
C LYS A 84 3.77 7.54 -8.21
N GLN A 85 4.80 7.06 -8.90
CA GLN A 85 4.96 7.22 -10.35
C GLN A 85 3.86 6.53 -11.18
N PHE A 86 3.09 5.62 -10.58
CA PHE A 86 1.96 4.94 -11.21
C PHE A 86 0.61 5.54 -10.77
N GLY A 87 0.63 6.58 -9.93
CA GLY A 87 -0.55 7.32 -9.52
C GLY A 87 -1.08 8.25 -10.61
N HIS A 88 -2.35 8.61 -10.52
CA HIS A 88 -3.02 9.52 -11.45
C HIS A 88 -4.10 10.33 -10.72
N HIS A 89 -4.70 11.29 -11.41
CA HIS A 89 -5.78 12.12 -10.88
C HIS A 89 -7.07 11.31 -10.62
N GLY A 90 -7.75 11.64 -9.51
CA GLY A 90 -9.07 11.11 -9.16
C GLY A 90 -9.11 9.59 -9.01
N ARG A 91 -10.15 8.95 -9.55
CA ARG A 91 -10.37 7.50 -9.45
C ARG A 91 -9.31 6.67 -10.18
N GLN A 92 -8.66 7.25 -11.19
CA GLN A 92 -7.59 6.58 -11.91
C GLN A 92 -6.32 6.41 -11.06
N GLY A 93 -6.20 7.17 -9.96
CA GLY A 93 -5.09 7.01 -9.02
C GLY A 93 -5.19 5.76 -8.13
N GLY A 94 -6.36 5.12 -8.02
CA GLY A 94 -6.51 3.84 -7.31
C GLY A 94 -6.06 3.80 -5.84
N GLY A 95 -5.89 4.96 -5.19
CA GLY A 95 -5.31 5.08 -3.83
C GLY A 95 -3.91 5.69 -3.77
N VAL A 96 -3.33 6.09 -4.92
CA VAL A 96 -2.02 6.74 -5.02
C VAL A 96 -2.16 8.07 -5.78
N SER A 97 -1.96 9.19 -5.07
CA SER A 97 -2.01 10.57 -5.58
C SER A 97 -0.99 11.45 -4.89
#